data_AF-A0A0N0CFI6-F1
#
_entry.id   AF-A0A0N0CFI6-F1
#
_cell.length_a   1.000
_cell.length_b   1.000
_cell.length_c   1.000
_cell.angle_alpha   90.00
_cell.angle_beta   90.00
_cell.angle_gamma   90.00
#
_symmetry.space_group_name_H-M   'P 1'
#
loop_
_entity.id
_entity.type
_entity.pdbx_description
1 polymer ?
#
loop_
_entity_poly.entity_id
_entity_poly.type
_entity_poly.pdbx_seq_one_letter_code
_entity_poly.pdbx_strand_id
1 'polypeptide(L)'
;MDMEYILENVPEYIQAQNTLDAKVAKWRKKLDDQARHIEVLKSDLANEKAILTKDLIEEKEEEISIKQVELRRLESLYFGPNGDLFLVRKQLVKPIQDQVYNAVQSIAKRKNYDFVFEKSSDLVMLYSNKKYDISELVLSTIDRTRLQEQKKEERNKKKAAPKKEVTKVQQEKIEQKEELQNKKIEAVAKKIADQEAKKKEIADKRKALMKQREEKRKLLRQKKEEARKKKEEEKKEKEKEKEKNKEDN
;
A
#
# COMPACT_ATOMS: atom_id res chain seq x y z
N MET A 1 -19.81 27.33 -13.52
CA MET A 1 -18.62 27.33 -12.65
C MET A 1 -17.52 26.53 -13.32
N ASP A 2 -16.27 26.79 -12.95
CA ASP A 2 -15.09 26.12 -13.47
C ASP A 2 -14.44 25.33 -12.31
N MET A 3 -14.59 24.01 -12.32
CA MET A 3 -14.11 23.18 -11.22
C MET A 3 -12.58 23.10 -11.20
N GLU A 4 -11.95 23.00 -12.37
CA GLU A 4 -10.50 22.93 -12.49
C GLU A 4 -9.86 24.20 -11.93
N TYR A 5 -10.36 25.37 -12.33
CA TYR A 5 -9.92 26.65 -11.76
C TYR A 5 -10.08 26.71 -10.24
N ILE A 6 -11.20 26.23 -9.70
CA ILE A 6 -11.41 26.22 -8.24
C ILE A 6 -10.39 25.30 -7.57
N LEU A 7 -10.21 24.08 -8.06
CA LEU A 7 -9.29 23.11 -7.46
C LEU A 7 -7.85 23.61 -7.49
N GLU A 8 -7.38 24.16 -8.61
CA GLU A 8 -6.02 24.70 -8.74
C GLU A 8 -5.70 25.83 -7.75
N ASN A 9 -6.72 26.59 -7.32
CA ASN A 9 -6.57 27.68 -6.36
C ASN A 9 -6.78 27.25 -4.90
N VAL A 10 -7.15 25.98 -4.63
CA VAL A 10 -7.33 25.45 -3.28
C VAL A 10 -6.00 24.86 -2.77
N PRO A 11 -5.40 25.40 -1.69
CA PRO A 11 -4.11 24.92 -1.19
C PRO A 11 -4.07 23.42 -0.87
N GLU A 12 -5.16 22.88 -0.35
CA GLU A 12 -5.33 21.46 -0.04
C GLU A 12 -5.23 20.57 -1.28
N TYR A 13 -5.71 21.05 -2.43
CA TYR A 13 -5.58 20.35 -3.71
C TYR A 13 -4.14 20.34 -4.20
N ILE A 14 -3.43 21.46 -4.11
CA ILE A 14 -2.01 21.53 -4.47
C ILE A 14 -1.20 20.56 -3.60
N GLN A 15 -1.49 20.48 -2.29
CA GLN A 15 -0.84 19.53 -1.39
C GLN A 15 -1.18 18.07 -1.74
N ALA A 16 -2.43 17.78 -2.04
CA ALA A 16 -2.88 16.47 -2.50
C ALA A 16 -2.16 16.06 -3.80
N GLN A 17 -2.06 16.97 -4.75
CA GLN A 17 -1.37 16.76 -6.03
C GLN A 17 0.12 16.49 -5.82
N ASN A 18 0.81 17.31 -5.02
CA ASN A 18 2.22 17.08 -4.66
C ASN A 18 2.43 15.72 -3.98
N THR A 19 1.49 15.31 -3.11
CA THR A 19 1.54 14.01 -2.44
C THR A 19 1.35 12.86 -3.43
N LEU A 20 0.45 13.04 -4.40
CA LEU A 20 0.21 12.06 -5.46
C LEU A 20 1.45 11.94 -6.36
N ASP A 21 2.03 13.05 -6.79
CA ASP A 21 3.19 13.10 -7.66
C ASP A 21 4.41 12.45 -7.00
N ALA A 22 4.61 12.68 -5.70
CA ALA A 22 5.65 12.00 -4.93
C ALA A 22 5.46 10.47 -4.89
N LYS A 23 4.22 9.97 -4.85
CA LYS A 23 3.93 8.52 -4.93
C LYS A 23 4.17 7.99 -6.34
N VAL A 24 3.70 8.70 -7.36
CA VAL A 24 3.89 8.35 -8.76
C VAL A 24 5.37 8.26 -9.10
N ALA A 25 6.18 9.23 -8.66
CA ALA A 25 7.63 9.21 -8.85
C ALA A 25 8.27 7.95 -8.22
N LYS A 26 7.83 7.54 -7.02
CA LYS A 26 8.31 6.31 -6.38
C LYS A 26 7.91 5.05 -7.15
N TRP A 27 6.69 4.98 -7.66
CA TRP A 27 6.22 3.86 -8.47
C TRP A 27 6.99 3.76 -9.79
N ARG A 28 7.17 4.89 -10.50
CA ARG A 28 7.97 4.96 -11.72
C ARG A 28 9.39 4.49 -11.48
N LYS A 29 10.06 5.02 -10.45
CA LYS A 29 11.41 4.59 -10.09
C LYS A 29 11.49 3.09 -9.84
N LYS A 30 10.51 2.51 -9.15
CA LYS A 30 10.47 1.07 -8.89
C LYS A 30 10.31 0.25 -10.19
N LEU A 31 9.46 0.69 -11.10
CA LEU A 31 9.30 0.05 -12.41
C LEU A 31 10.59 0.18 -13.23
N ASP A 32 11.22 1.35 -13.25
CA ASP A 32 12.48 1.59 -13.96
C ASP A 32 13.62 0.72 -13.40
N ASP A 33 13.70 0.55 -12.08
CA ASP A 33 14.68 -0.32 -11.43
C ASP A 33 14.48 -1.79 -11.84
N GLN A 34 13.22 -2.26 -11.89
CA GLN A 34 12.90 -3.62 -12.33
C GLN A 34 13.15 -3.82 -13.82
N ALA A 35 12.79 -2.85 -14.65
CA ALA A 35 13.04 -2.87 -16.09
C ALA A 35 14.55 -2.94 -16.38
N ARG A 36 15.36 -2.11 -15.70
CA ARG A 36 16.82 -2.15 -15.83
C ARG A 36 17.41 -3.49 -15.40
N HIS A 37 16.91 -4.08 -14.31
CA HIS A 37 17.35 -5.41 -13.89
C HIS A 37 17.05 -6.48 -14.94
N ILE A 38 15.88 -6.43 -15.59
CA ILE A 38 15.52 -7.33 -16.68
C ILE A 38 16.45 -7.15 -17.89
N GLU A 39 16.78 -5.91 -18.25
CA GLU A 39 17.72 -5.64 -19.35
C GLU A 39 19.13 -6.15 -19.06
N VAL A 40 19.61 -6.03 -17.81
CA VAL A 40 20.89 -6.64 -17.39
C VAL A 40 20.85 -8.15 -17.56
N LEU A 41 19.80 -8.83 -17.07
CA LEU A 41 19.67 -10.29 -17.21
C LEU A 41 19.64 -10.75 -18.67
N LYS A 42 18.99 -9.99 -19.55
CA LYS A 42 19.01 -10.27 -21.00
C LYS A 42 20.40 -10.11 -21.60
N SER A 43 21.09 -9.04 -21.24
CA SER A 43 22.46 -8.78 -21.70
C SER A 43 23.42 -9.86 -21.23
N ASP A 44 23.34 -10.25 -19.96
CA ASP A 44 24.18 -11.30 -19.36
C ASP A 44 23.94 -12.64 -20.07
N LEU A 45 22.67 -13.02 -20.27
CA LEU A 45 22.32 -14.23 -21.02
C LEU A 45 22.86 -14.18 -22.46
N ALA A 46 22.78 -13.04 -23.14
CA ALA A 46 23.29 -12.91 -24.51
C ALA A 46 24.82 -13.08 -24.58
N ASN A 47 25.55 -12.56 -23.59
CA ASN A 47 27.01 -12.68 -23.51
C ASN A 47 27.46 -14.10 -23.12
N GLU A 48 26.75 -14.75 -22.20
CA GLU A 48 27.09 -16.08 -21.67
C GLU A 48 26.53 -17.22 -22.54
N LYS A 49 25.64 -16.94 -23.49
CA LYS A 49 24.94 -17.96 -24.31
C LYS A 49 25.89 -18.97 -24.97
N ALA A 50 27.08 -18.54 -25.38
CA ALA A 50 28.04 -19.38 -26.07
C ALA A 50 28.68 -20.46 -25.18
N ILE A 51 28.66 -20.27 -23.85
CA ILE A 51 29.28 -21.18 -22.87
C ILE A 51 28.26 -21.94 -22.01
N LEU A 52 26.96 -21.60 -22.11
CA LEU A 52 25.90 -22.23 -21.34
C LEU A 52 25.33 -23.48 -22.02
N THR A 53 24.86 -24.43 -21.21
CA THR A 53 24.09 -25.58 -21.71
C THR A 53 22.68 -25.14 -22.09
N LYS A 54 22.02 -25.93 -22.95
CA LYS A 54 20.65 -25.65 -23.38
C LYS A 54 19.67 -25.52 -22.21
N ASP A 55 19.76 -26.43 -21.23
CA ASP A 55 18.90 -26.42 -20.05
C ASP A 55 19.07 -25.15 -19.21
N LEU A 56 20.30 -24.65 -19.04
CA LEU A 56 20.57 -23.40 -18.32
C LEU A 56 20.08 -22.17 -19.09
N ILE A 57 20.15 -22.19 -20.43
CA ILE A 57 19.59 -21.12 -21.26
C ILE A 57 18.06 -21.07 -21.08
N GLU A 58 17.38 -22.21 -21.16
CA GLU A 58 15.93 -22.30 -20.97
C GLU A 58 15.51 -21.80 -19.57
N GLU A 59 16.22 -22.16 -18.51
CA GLU A 59 15.96 -21.68 -17.15
C GLU A 59 16.10 -20.15 -17.04
N LYS A 60 17.15 -19.58 -17.63
CA LYS A 60 17.38 -18.12 -17.65
C LYS A 60 16.33 -17.37 -18.47
N GLU A 61 15.94 -17.90 -19.62
CA GLU A 61 14.88 -17.33 -20.45
C GLU A 61 13.52 -17.37 -19.72
N GLU A 62 13.23 -18.44 -19.00
CA GLU A 62 12.04 -18.54 -18.15
C GLU A 62 12.07 -17.51 -17.00
N GLU A 63 13.21 -17.36 -16.31
CA GLU A 63 13.38 -16.35 -15.26
C GLU A 63 13.11 -14.93 -15.79
N ILE A 64 13.68 -14.59 -16.95
CA ILE A 64 13.48 -13.29 -17.61
C ILE A 64 12.00 -13.11 -17.97
N SER A 65 11.36 -14.14 -18.53
CA SER A 65 9.93 -14.11 -18.90
C SER A 65 9.04 -13.88 -17.68
N ILE A 66 9.29 -14.57 -16.57
CA ILE A 66 8.57 -14.39 -15.30
C ILE A 66 8.71 -12.94 -14.83
N LYS A 67 9.93 -12.39 -14.79
CA LYS A 67 10.16 -11.01 -14.36
C LYS A 67 9.46 -9.98 -15.27
N GLN A 68 9.38 -10.23 -16.58
CA GLN A 68 8.64 -9.37 -17.50
C GLN A 68 7.12 -9.39 -17.25
N VAL A 69 6.56 -10.56 -16.94
CA VAL A 69 5.16 -10.69 -16.55
C VAL A 69 4.91 -9.96 -15.22
N GLU A 70 5.81 -10.11 -14.25
CA GLU A 70 5.72 -9.40 -12.97
C GLU A 70 5.79 -7.88 -13.14
N LEU A 71 6.67 -7.38 -14.01
CA LEU A 71 6.78 -5.96 -14.32
C LEU A 71 5.47 -5.41 -14.89
N ARG A 72 4.91 -6.07 -15.92
CA ARG A 72 3.62 -5.68 -16.51
C ARG A 72 2.48 -5.72 -15.50
N ARG A 73 2.48 -6.72 -14.62
CA ARG A 73 1.48 -6.83 -13.54
C ARG A 73 1.60 -5.67 -12.55
N LEU A 74 2.82 -5.30 -12.17
CA LEU A 74 3.07 -4.16 -11.27
C LEU A 74 2.70 -2.84 -11.92
N GLU A 75 3.02 -2.66 -13.20
CA GLU A 75 2.61 -1.50 -13.97
C GLU A 75 1.08 -1.38 -14.01
N SER A 76 0.37 -2.47 -14.32
CA SER A 76 -1.10 -2.48 -14.28
C SER A 76 -1.66 -2.26 -12.88
N LEU A 77 -0.98 -2.71 -11.83
CA LEU A 77 -1.41 -2.49 -10.45
C LEU A 77 -1.31 -1.00 -10.07
N TYR A 78 -0.27 -0.30 -10.55
CA TYR A 78 -0.10 1.13 -10.28
C TYR A 78 -0.93 2.02 -11.21
N PHE A 79 -0.91 1.74 -12.51
CA PHE A 79 -1.38 2.63 -13.57
C PHE A 79 -2.56 2.08 -14.38
N GLY A 80 -3.09 0.90 -14.02
CA GLY A 80 -4.29 0.37 -14.65
C GLY A 80 -5.56 1.18 -14.33
N PRO A 81 -6.69 0.88 -15.00
CA PRO A 81 -7.94 1.64 -14.84
C PRO A 81 -8.45 1.73 -13.39
N ASN A 82 -8.21 0.67 -12.61
CA ASN A 82 -8.52 0.60 -11.18
C ASN A 82 -7.25 0.47 -10.32
N GLY A 83 -6.11 0.92 -10.84
CA GLY A 83 -4.83 0.84 -10.17
C GLY A 83 -4.70 1.81 -8.99
N ASP A 84 -3.59 1.70 -8.27
CA ASP A 84 -3.29 2.52 -7.11
C ASP A 84 -3.32 4.02 -7.42
N LEU A 85 -2.88 4.44 -8.61
CA LEU A 85 -2.95 5.85 -9.04
C LEU A 85 -4.37 6.38 -8.97
N PHE A 86 -5.33 5.66 -9.57
CA PHE A 86 -6.72 6.08 -9.60
C PHE A 86 -7.32 6.09 -8.19
N LEU A 87 -7.07 5.03 -7.41
CA LEU A 87 -7.59 4.91 -6.05
C LEU A 87 -7.06 6.01 -5.13
N VAL A 88 -5.75 6.25 -5.14
CA VAL A 88 -5.11 7.28 -4.32
C VAL A 88 -5.54 8.68 -4.76
N ARG A 89 -5.60 8.95 -6.08
CA ARG A 89 -6.12 10.23 -6.59
C ARG A 89 -7.54 10.46 -6.10
N LYS A 90 -8.43 9.47 -6.24
CA LYS A 90 -9.81 9.56 -5.75
C LYS A 90 -9.86 9.83 -4.26
N GLN A 91 -9.05 9.14 -3.45
CA GLN A 91 -9.02 9.33 -2.00
C GLN A 91 -8.56 10.74 -1.59
N LEU A 92 -7.56 11.30 -2.29
CA LEU A 92 -7.01 12.62 -1.98
C LEU A 92 -7.89 13.77 -2.49
N VAL A 93 -8.45 13.63 -3.70
CA VAL A 93 -9.20 14.69 -4.38
C VAL A 93 -10.66 14.74 -3.94
N LYS A 94 -11.28 13.59 -3.66
CA LYS A 94 -12.70 13.52 -3.25
C LYS A 94 -13.06 14.43 -2.05
N PRO A 95 -12.34 14.44 -0.91
CA PRO A 95 -12.72 15.32 0.19
C PRO A 95 -12.70 16.81 -0.19
N ILE A 96 -11.84 17.20 -1.12
CA ILE A 96 -11.76 18.58 -1.62
C ILE A 96 -12.93 18.86 -2.55
N GLN A 97 -13.27 17.94 -3.45
CA GLN A 97 -14.47 18.04 -4.28
C GLN A 97 -15.75 18.11 -3.43
N ASP A 98 -15.83 17.35 -2.33
CA ASP A 98 -16.95 17.39 -1.40
C ASP A 98 -17.06 18.78 -0.72
N GLN A 99 -15.93 19.43 -0.40
CA GLN A 99 -15.92 20.82 0.10
C GLN A 99 -16.44 21.80 -0.94
N VAL A 100 -15.98 21.69 -2.19
CA VAL A 100 -16.46 22.51 -3.31
C VAL A 100 -17.96 22.31 -3.50
N TYR A 101 -18.43 21.07 -3.50
CA TYR A 101 -19.84 20.72 -3.64
C TYR A 101 -20.69 21.34 -2.52
N ASN A 102 -20.25 21.23 -1.27
CA ASN A 102 -20.94 21.84 -0.13
C ASN A 102 -20.98 23.37 -0.24
N ALA A 103 -19.90 24.01 -0.70
CA ALA A 103 -19.87 25.45 -0.93
C ALA A 103 -20.85 25.86 -2.04
N VAL A 104 -20.87 25.13 -3.16
CA VAL A 104 -21.82 25.32 -4.26
C VAL A 104 -23.25 25.19 -3.79
N GLN A 105 -23.58 24.15 -3.01
CA GLN A 105 -24.91 23.98 -2.45
C GLN A 105 -25.33 25.14 -1.53
N SER A 106 -24.41 25.63 -0.69
CA SER A 106 -24.67 26.78 0.17
C SER A 106 -24.95 28.05 -0.63
N ILE A 107 -24.17 28.28 -1.69
CA ILE A 107 -24.33 29.42 -2.60
C ILE A 107 -25.65 29.32 -3.36
N ALA A 108 -25.94 28.15 -3.94
CA ALA A 108 -27.17 27.90 -4.69
C ALA A 108 -28.41 28.17 -3.84
N LYS A 109 -28.44 27.68 -2.59
CA LYS A 109 -29.54 27.96 -1.65
C LYS A 109 -29.65 29.44 -1.28
N ARG A 110 -28.52 30.12 -1.05
CA ARG A 110 -28.51 31.55 -0.66
C ARG A 110 -28.90 32.48 -1.80
N LYS A 111 -28.56 32.10 -3.03
CA LYS A 111 -28.78 32.89 -4.24
C LYS A 111 -30.00 32.43 -5.04
N ASN A 112 -30.71 31.39 -4.57
CA ASN A 112 -31.85 30.77 -5.23
C ASN A 112 -31.52 30.33 -6.66
N TYR A 113 -30.42 29.58 -6.84
CA TYR A 113 -30.10 28.95 -8.11
C TYR A 113 -30.76 27.58 -8.19
N ASP A 114 -31.54 27.35 -9.24
CA ASP A 114 -32.13 26.04 -9.53
C ASP A 114 -31.09 25.05 -10.07
N PHE A 115 -30.13 25.56 -10.87
CA PHE A 115 -29.09 24.74 -11.50
C PHE A 115 -27.73 25.43 -11.46
N VAL A 116 -26.67 24.63 -11.31
CA VAL A 116 -25.28 25.07 -11.45
C VAL A 116 -24.59 24.11 -12.39
N PHE A 117 -24.07 24.63 -13.50
CA PHE A 117 -23.36 23.84 -14.52
C PHE A 117 -21.85 24.00 -14.39
N GLU A 118 -21.13 22.90 -14.54
CA GLU A 118 -19.68 22.86 -14.67
C GLU A 118 -19.27 23.07 -16.13
N LYS A 119 -18.38 24.03 -16.37
CA LYS A 119 -17.92 24.41 -17.72
C LYS A 119 -17.05 23.34 -18.39
N SER A 120 -16.29 22.60 -17.60
CA SER A 120 -15.41 21.49 -18.03
C SER A 120 -16.14 20.15 -18.19
N SER A 121 -17.45 20.11 -18.00
CA SER A 121 -18.24 18.88 -18.19
C SER A 121 -18.41 18.54 -19.68
N ASP A 122 -18.82 17.30 -19.96
CA ASP A 122 -19.14 16.82 -21.32
C ASP A 122 -20.31 17.56 -22.00
N LEU A 123 -20.93 18.52 -21.30
CA LEU A 123 -21.97 19.37 -21.86
C LEU A 123 -21.34 20.43 -22.79
N VAL A 124 -21.73 20.39 -24.07
CA VAL A 124 -21.31 21.40 -25.05
C VAL A 124 -21.97 22.74 -24.72
N MET A 125 -21.24 23.63 -24.05
CA MET A 125 -21.67 25.01 -23.77
C MET A 125 -21.00 25.98 -24.75
N LEU A 126 -21.78 26.48 -25.72
CA LEU A 126 -21.27 27.37 -26.78
C LEU A 126 -20.83 28.74 -26.24
N TYR A 127 -21.54 29.27 -25.25
CA TYR A 127 -21.24 30.56 -24.65
C TYR A 127 -21.79 30.64 -23.22
N SER A 128 -21.04 31.25 -22.32
CA SER A 128 -21.52 31.68 -21.01
C SER A 128 -20.99 33.07 -20.68
N ASN A 129 -21.84 33.91 -20.10
CA ASN A 129 -21.43 35.23 -19.66
C ASN A 129 -20.69 35.11 -18.32
N LYS A 130 -19.50 35.72 -18.21
CA LYS A 130 -18.65 35.71 -17.02
C LYS A 130 -19.37 36.19 -15.75
N LYS A 131 -20.39 37.05 -15.86
CA LYS A 131 -21.18 37.52 -14.70
C LYS A 131 -21.97 36.42 -13.98
N TYR A 132 -22.22 35.30 -14.66
CA TYR A 132 -22.89 34.12 -14.08
C TYR A 132 -21.89 33.08 -13.57
N ASP A 133 -20.59 33.35 -13.70
CA ASP A 133 -19.57 32.48 -13.13
C ASP A 133 -19.46 32.71 -11.63
N ILE A 134 -19.73 31.65 -10.86
CA ILE A 134 -19.68 31.67 -9.40
C ILE A 134 -18.36 31.11 -8.85
N SER A 135 -17.35 30.84 -9.71
CA SER A 135 -16.11 30.17 -9.28
C SER A 135 -15.37 30.95 -8.18
N GLU A 136 -15.21 32.26 -8.34
CA GLU A 136 -14.65 33.16 -7.31
C GLU A 136 -15.47 33.17 -6.01
N LEU A 137 -16.80 33.11 -6.15
CA LEU A 137 -17.70 33.07 -5.00
C LEU A 137 -17.56 31.75 -4.24
N VAL A 138 -17.37 30.64 -4.94
CA VAL A 138 -17.10 29.32 -4.37
C VAL A 138 -15.75 29.32 -3.65
N LEU A 139 -14.69 29.78 -4.29
CA LEU A 139 -13.36 29.92 -3.70
C LEU A 139 -13.40 30.73 -2.40
N SER A 140 -13.98 31.93 -2.43
CA SER A 140 -14.09 32.77 -1.23
C SER A 140 -14.90 32.13 -0.11
N THR A 141 -15.88 31.27 -0.44
CA THR A 141 -16.69 30.53 0.53
C THR A 141 -15.89 29.38 1.17
N ILE A 142 -15.09 28.67 0.38
CA ILE A 142 -14.19 27.62 0.86
C ILE A 142 -13.15 28.23 1.81
N ASP A 143 -12.50 29.32 1.39
CA ASP A 143 -11.51 30.02 2.21
C ASP A 143 -12.10 30.54 3.53
N ARG A 144 -13.31 31.10 3.48
CA ARG A 144 -13.99 31.56 4.69
C ARG A 144 -14.26 30.40 5.65
N THR A 145 -14.74 29.26 5.13
CA THR A 145 -15.02 28.06 5.93
C THR A 145 -13.73 27.54 6.57
N ARG A 146 -12.67 27.42 5.78
CA ARG A 146 -11.32 27.03 6.24
C ARG A 146 -10.79 27.94 7.35
N LEU A 147 -10.85 29.25 7.17
CA LEU A 147 -10.42 30.21 8.20
C LEU A 147 -11.28 30.14 9.47
N GLN A 148 -12.56 29.83 9.35
CA GLN A 148 -13.45 29.63 10.51
C GLN A 148 -13.10 28.35 11.27
N GLU A 149 -12.79 27.26 10.56
CA GLU A 149 -12.34 26.00 11.14
C GLU A 149 -11.00 26.16 11.86
N GLN A 150 -10.02 26.79 11.21
CA GLN A 150 -8.73 27.11 11.82
C GLN A 150 -8.90 27.95 13.09
N LYS A 151 -9.74 29.00 13.06
CA LYS A 151 -10.03 29.82 14.26
C LYS A 151 -10.76 29.03 15.34
N LYS A 152 -11.65 28.10 14.99
CA LYS A 152 -12.30 27.19 15.95
C LYS A 152 -11.28 26.25 16.59
N GLU A 153 -10.38 25.67 15.79
CA GLU A 153 -9.30 24.81 16.30
C GLU A 153 -8.35 25.58 17.21
N GLU A 154 -7.94 26.79 16.85
CA GLU A 154 -7.11 27.66 17.70
C GLU A 154 -7.83 28.01 19.01
N ARG A 155 -9.13 28.33 18.96
CA ARG A 155 -9.94 28.58 20.16
C ARG A 155 -10.05 27.34 21.02
N ASN A 156 -10.21 26.16 20.43
CA ASN A 156 -10.28 24.89 21.15
C ASN A 156 -8.92 24.53 21.75
N LYS A 157 -7.80 24.76 21.03
CA LYS A 157 -6.43 24.63 21.55
C LYS A 157 -6.17 25.60 22.71
N LYS A 158 -6.63 26.85 22.63
CA LYS A 158 -6.55 27.86 23.71
C LYS A 158 -7.45 27.54 24.91
N LYS A 159 -8.57 26.83 24.71
CA LYS A 159 -9.43 26.30 25.79
C LYS A 159 -8.88 25.02 26.42
N ALA A 160 -8.10 24.24 25.67
CA ALA A 160 -7.43 23.02 26.13
C ALA A 160 -6.05 23.29 26.77
N ALA A 161 -5.43 24.44 26.48
CA ALA A 161 -4.27 24.92 27.23
C ALA A 161 -4.71 25.33 28.65
N PRO A 162 -4.03 24.87 29.72
CA PRO A 162 -4.43 25.20 31.09
C PRO A 162 -4.29 26.71 31.31
N LYS A 163 -5.42 27.39 31.53
CA LYS A 163 -5.43 28.77 32.03
C LYS A 163 -4.79 28.75 33.41
N LYS A 164 -3.60 29.34 33.54
CA LYS A 164 -2.98 29.69 34.82
C LYS A 164 -3.87 30.71 35.54
N GLU A 165 -4.73 30.20 36.41
CA GLU A 165 -5.14 30.75 37.70
C GLU A 165 -6.09 29.73 38.32
N VAL A 166 -5.54 28.80 39.09
CA VAL A 166 -6.24 27.65 39.63
C VAL A 166 -6.44 27.87 41.12
N THR A 167 -7.69 27.90 41.58
CA THR A 167 -8.00 27.87 43.01
C THR A 167 -7.62 26.48 43.54
N LYS A 168 -7.03 26.39 44.76
CA LYS A 168 -6.43 25.18 45.35
C LYS A 168 -7.26 23.87 45.18
N VAL A 169 -8.60 23.97 45.22
CA VAL A 169 -9.54 22.84 45.09
C VAL A 169 -9.59 22.24 43.66
N GLN A 170 -9.27 23.02 42.63
CA GLN A 170 -9.16 22.50 41.25
C GLN A 170 -7.81 21.84 40.99
N GLN A 171 -6.76 22.22 41.72
CA GLN A 171 -5.41 21.67 41.57
C GLN A 171 -5.36 20.21 42.02
N GLU A 172 -5.95 19.89 43.17
CA GLU A 172 -6.05 18.52 43.69
C GLU A 172 -6.86 17.60 42.76
N LYS A 173 -7.92 18.12 42.12
CA LYS A 173 -8.74 17.35 41.17
C LYS A 173 -8.06 17.11 39.82
N ILE A 174 -7.16 18.01 39.42
CA ILE A 174 -6.37 17.86 38.20
C ILE A 174 -5.25 16.86 38.44
N GLU A 175 -4.54 16.95 39.58
CA GLU A 175 -3.51 15.98 39.98
C GLU A 175 -4.08 14.57 40.10
N GLN A 176 -5.26 14.40 40.72
CA GLN A 176 -5.94 13.10 40.77
C GLN A 176 -6.34 12.56 39.39
N LYS A 177 -6.73 13.43 38.45
CA LYS A 177 -7.08 13.03 37.08
C LYS A 177 -5.84 12.69 36.24
N GLU A 178 -4.76 13.43 36.40
CA GLU A 178 -3.48 13.19 35.71
C GLU A 178 -2.83 11.91 36.23
N GLU A 179 -2.89 11.64 37.53
CA GLU A 179 -2.41 10.38 38.10
C GLU A 179 -3.24 9.18 37.60
N LEU A 180 -4.56 9.34 37.49
CA LEU A 180 -5.44 8.30 36.93
C LEU A 180 -5.22 8.09 35.43
N GLN A 181 -4.93 9.15 34.66
CA GLN A 181 -4.59 9.05 33.24
C GLN A 181 -3.21 8.40 33.03
N ASN A 182 -2.21 8.77 33.83
CA ASN A 182 -0.88 8.16 33.77
C ASN A 182 -0.92 6.67 34.13
N LYS A 183 -1.69 6.28 35.16
CA LYS A 183 -1.93 4.86 35.47
C LYS A 183 -2.61 4.11 34.33
N LYS A 184 -3.54 4.74 33.60
CA LYS A 184 -4.19 4.13 32.42
C LYS A 184 -3.23 4.00 31.23
N ILE A 185 -2.40 5.01 30.97
CA ILE A 185 -1.39 4.98 29.90
C ILE A 185 -0.35 3.91 30.19
N GLU A 186 0.13 3.80 31.43
CA GLU A 186 1.08 2.76 31.83
C GLU A 186 0.48 1.35 31.72
N ALA A 187 -0.80 1.17 32.09
CA ALA A 187 -1.51 -0.10 31.92
C ALA A 187 -1.72 -0.49 30.45
N VAL A 188 -1.96 0.49 29.57
CA VAL A 188 -2.07 0.25 28.12
C VAL A 188 -0.70 -0.06 27.51
N ALA A 189 0.36 0.65 27.92
CA ALA A 189 1.72 0.39 27.49
C ALA A 189 2.19 -1.03 27.89
N LYS A 190 1.91 -1.47 29.13
CA LYS A 190 2.18 -2.84 29.58
C LYS A 190 1.41 -3.88 28.75
N LYS A 191 0.12 -3.64 28.46
CA LYS A 191 -0.66 -4.54 27.59
C LYS A 191 -0.15 -4.62 26.16
N ILE A 192 0.34 -3.52 25.58
CA ILE A 192 0.91 -3.50 24.23
C ILE A 192 2.25 -4.25 24.22
N ALA A 193 3.11 -4.02 25.21
CA ALA A 193 4.38 -4.74 25.36
C ALA A 193 4.15 -6.26 25.55
N ASP A 194 3.17 -6.66 26.35
CA ASP A 194 2.80 -8.07 26.54
C ASP A 194 2.26 -8.71 25.25
N GLN A 195 1.49 -7.95 24.44
CA GLN A 195 1.01 -8.43 23.15
C GLN A 195 2.13 -8.56 22.12
N GLU A 196 3.11 -7.65 22.10
CA GLU A 196 4.27 -7.74 21.21
C GLU A 196 5.21 -8.89 21.61
N ALA A 197 5.43 -9.10 22.90
CA ALA A 197 6.19 -10.23 23.42
C ALA A 197 5.53 -11.57 23.03
N LYS A 198 4.20 -11.69 23.21
CA LYS A 198 3.44 -12.87 22.77
C LYS A 198 3.49 -13.09 21.25
N LYS A 199 3.43 -12.03 20.44
CA LYS A 199 3.56 -12.14 18.97
C LYS A 199 4.94 -12.64 18.56
N LYS A 200 6.01 -12.16 19.19
CA LYS A 200 7.39 -12.64 18.94
C LYS A 200 7.53 -14.11 19.34
N GLU A 201 7.03 -14.49 20.52
CA GLU A 201 7.07 -15.89 20.98
C GLU A 201 6.29 -16.84 20.05
N ILE A 202 5.13 -16.42 19.54
CA ILE A 202 4.35 -17.19 18.55
C ILE A 202 5.10 -17.29 17.21
N ALA A 203 5.76 -16.22 16.77
CA ALA A 203 6.54 -16.22 15.53
C ALA A 203 7.75 -17.16 15.63
N ASP A 204 8.44 -17.17 16.78
CA ASP A 204 9.59 -18.03 17.02
C ASP A 204 9.18 -19.49 17.16
N LYS A 205 8.08 -19.78 17.86
CA LYS A 205 7.48 -21.14 17.90
C LYS A 205 7.08 -21.64 16.51
N ARG A 206 6.51 -20.78 15.66
CA ARG A 206 6.19 -21.14 14.26
C ARG A 206 7.45 -21.43 13.44
N LYS A 207 8.50 -20.62 13.56
CA LYS A 207 9.78 -20.87 12.87
C LYS A 207 10.42 -22.18 13.32
N ALA A 208 10.44 -22.46 14.62
CA ALA A 208 10.97 -23.71 15.17
C ALA A 208 10.18 -24.94 14.67
N LEU A 209 8.84 -24.86 14.65
CA LEU A 209 7.98 -25.93 14.14
C LEU A 209 8.19 -26.19 12.64
N MET A 210 8.39 -25.13 11.86
CA MET A 210 8.69 -25.24 10.43
C MET A 210 10.04 -25.92 10.18
N LYS A 211 11.09 -25.57 10.93
CA LYS A 211 12.39 -26.25 10.86
C LYS A 211 12.28 -27.74 11.20
N GLN A 212 11.58 -28.08 12.29
CA GLN A 212 11.35 -29.49 12.65
C GLN A 212 10.57 -30.25 11.57
N ARG A 213 9.62 -29.61 10.88
CA ARG A 213 8.89 -30.20 9.77
C ARG A 213 9.78 -30.43 8.54
N GLU A 214 10.65 -29.49 8.23
CA GLU A 214 11.61 -29.61 7.13
C GLU A 214 12.64 -30.72 7.39
N GLU A 215 13.18 -30.79 8.61
CA GLU A 215 14.10 -31.86 9.03
C GLU A 215 13.43 -33.23 8.96
N LYS A 216 12.19 -33.36 9.48
CA LYS A 216 11.40 -34.60 9.36
C LYS A 216 11.15 -34.97 7.89
N ARG A 217 10.87 -34.00 7.02
CA ARG A 217 10.68 -34.24 5.57
C ARG A 217 11.97 -34.71 4.90
N LYS A 218 13.12 -34.12 5.23
CA LYS A 218 14.42 -34.55 4.71
C LYS A 218 14.75 -35.98 5.14
N LEU A 219 14.54 -36.30 6.42
CA LEU A 219 14.75 -37.65 6.94
C LEU A 219 13.82 -38.68 6.27
N LEU A 220 12.55 -38.33 6.03
CA LEU A 220 11.60 -39.18 5.31
C LEU A 220 12.01 -39.40 3.84
N ARG A 221 12.56 -38.38 3.17
CA ARG A 221 13.08 -38.50 1.80
C ARG A 221 14.30 -39.43 1.75
N GLN A 222 15.26 -39.25 2.65
CA GLN A 222 16.43 -40.13 2.77
C GLN A 222 16.03 -41.58 3.02
N LYS A 223 15.13 -41.84 3.97
CA LYS A 223 14.61 -43.20 4.23
C LYS A 223 13.90 -43.81 3.01
N LYS A 224 13.17 -43.01 2.23
CA LYS A 224 12.52 -43.48 1.00
C LYS A 224 13.53 -43.80 -0.10
N GLU A 225 14.58 -43.01 -0.25
CA GLU A 225 15.66 -43.27 -1.20
C GLU A 225 16.48 -44.50 -0.82
N GLU A 226 16.83 -44.66 0.46
CA GLU A 226 17.50 -45.87 0.98
C GLU A 226 16.65 -47.12 0.76
N ALA A 227 15.35 -47.06 1.06
CA ALA A 227 14.42 -48.17 0.80
C ALA A 227 14.29 -48.48 -0.70
N ARG A 228 14.37 -47.47 -1.57
CA ARG A 228 14.36 -47.66 -3.03
C ARG A 228 15.65 -48.34 -3.51
N LYS A 229 16.82 -47.91 -3.01
CA LYS A 229 18.11 -48.53 -3.32
C LYS A 229 18.18 -49.98 -2.87
N LYS A 230 17.75 -50.29 -1.63
CA LYS A 230 17.67 -51.67 -1.13
C LYS A 230 16.77 -52.57 -1.99
N LYS A 231 15.60 -52.07 -2.40
CA LYS A 231 14.71 -52.81 -3.31
C LYS A 231 15.31 -53.02 -4.70
N GLU A 232 16.15 -52.11 -5.16
CA GLU A 232 16.83 -52.20 -6.45
C GLU A 232 18.01 -53.18 -6.40
N GLU A 233 18.75 -53.19 -5.28
CA GLU A 233 19.79 -54.17 -4.98
C GLU A 233 19.21 -55.59 -4.84
N GLU A 234 18.13 -55.77 -4.07
CA GLU A 234 17.43 -57.05 -3.95
C GLU A 234 16.89 -57.56 -5.30
N LYS A 235 16.46 -56.66 -6.20
CA LYS A 235 16.04 -57.05 -7.55
C LYS A 235 17.22 -57.51 -8.39
N LYS A 236 18.36 -56.80 -8.33
CA LYS A 236 19.58 -57.17 -9.06
C LYS A 236 20.18 -58.48 -8.55
N GLU A 237 20.13 -58.75 -7.24
CA GLU A 237 20.55 -60.03 -6.67
C GLU A 237 19.64 -61.17 -7.13
N LYS A 238 18.32 -60.97 -7.12
CA LYS A 238 17.36 -61.96 -7.64
C LYS A 238 17.48 -62.20 -9.14
N GLU A 239 17.86 -61.19 -9.91
CA GLU A 239 18.15 -61.34 -11.35
C GLU A 239 19.45 -62.13 -11.58
N LYS A 240 20.51 -61.84 -10.81
CA LYS A 240 21.78 -62.61 -10.86
C LYS A 240 21.62 -64.06 -10.41
N GLU A 241 20.82 -64.36 -9.40
CA GLU A 241 20.48 -65.74 -9.01
C GLU A 241 19.70 -66.48 -10.10
N LYS A 242 18.80 -65.78 -10.80
CA LYS A 242 18.05 -66.35 -11.93
C LYS A 242 18.91 -66.60 -13.16
N GLU A 243 19.93 -65.78 -13.40
CA GLU A 243 20.92 -65.99 -14.47
C GLU A 243 21.85 -67.16 -14.16
N LYS A 244 22.38 -67.27 -12.92
CA LYS A 244 23.18 -68.43 -12.50
C LYS A 244 22.43 -69.75 -12.60
N ASN A 245 21.17 -69.80 -12.15
CA ASN A 245 20.34 -71.00 -12.25
C ASN A 245 19.94 -71.37 -13.70
N LYS A 246 20.20 -70.50 -14.69
CA LYS A 246 20.02 -70.80 -16.12
C LYS A 246 21.30 -71.28 -16.81
N GLU A 247 22.48 -71.03 -16.23
CA GLU A 247 23.77 -71.50 -16.76
C GLU A 247 24.14 -72.90 -16.25
N ASP A 248 23.60 -73.32 -15.10
CA ASP A 248 23.85 -74.64 -14.49
C ASP A 248 22.87 -75.76 -14.93
N ASN A 249 22.04 -75.53 -15.96
CA ASN A 249 21.00 -76.45 -16.44
C ASN A 249 21.00 -76.55 -17.97
#